data_AF-A0A1E5P420-F1
#
_entry.id   AF-A0A1E5P420-F1
#
_cell.length_a   1.000
_cell.length_b   1.000
_cell.length_c   1.000
_cell.angle_alpha   90.00
_cell.angle_beta   90.00
_cell.angle_gamma   90.00
#
_symmetry.space_group_name_H-M   'P 1'
#
loop_
_entity.id
_entity.type
_entity.pdbx_description
1 polymer ?
#
loop_
_entity_poly.entity_id
_entity_poly.type
_entity_poly.pdbx_seq_one_letter_code
_entity_poly.pdbx_strand_id
1 'polypeptide(L)'
;MSADYATFGLSPAMRAGGVLVNGDYQVHRDFMDFVIDGRPLLHQLSDLDAVSPLAADVPPAVFTAQVRGLLLEADAPLPQSRYVIYGCPECESLECGAVTAVIERSGDDFVWRDFAWQTSEVADLDRNGYHGIGPFRFRGREYRTALELLLAAGDEEPPPRRRVLLIGARVDVLAKLAAALRTINIGADITGDAAGVPPEELRAYGAVAFGRAVDERVRASVRQAFEGAGADVVYVDGLAPITPLLVAQIEAALDRSPPERRRLARLAARRGEADVVVTSTCRVQLIAYRLDRLYRTHTQEVFDGVLEPGEHRIPLDGRATKGQSFVVARTAGAVLTAPMIH
;
A
#
# COMPACT_ATOMS: atom_id res chain seq x y z
N MET A 1 29.60 -8.35 25.00
CA MET A 1 29.27 -7.24 24.09
C MET A 1 27.92 -6.70 24.53
N SER A 2 27.86 -5.43 24.93
CA SER A 2 26.59 -4.77 25.30
C SER A 2 25.66 -4.86 24.10
N ALA A 3 24.52 -5.56 24.23
CA ALA A 3 23.50 -5.50 23.21
C ALA A 3 22.87 -4.12 23.33
N ASP A 4 23.30 -3.20 22.46
CA ASP A 4 22.69 -1.88 22.39
C ASP A 4 21.20 -2.06 22.11
N TYR A 5 20.37 -1.43 22.94
CA TYR A 5 18.93 -1.50 22.80
C TYR A 5 18.51 -0.86 21.48
N ALA A 6 17.71 -1.60 20.71
CA ALA A 6 17.03 -1.05 19.55
C ALA A 6 15.79 -0.27 20.02
N THR A 7 15.42 0.75 19.25
CA THR A 7 14.14 1.45 19.42
C THR A 7 13.03 0.69 18.71
N PHE A 8 11.81 0.72 19.28
CA PHE A 8 10.63 0.10 18.69
C PHE A 8 9.56 1.16 18.47
N GLY A 9 8.93 1.12 17.29
CA GLY A 9 7.81 1.97 16.95
C GLY A 9 6.94 1.35 15.87
N LEU A 10 5.87 2.05 15.54
CA LEU A 10 4.90 1.64 14.53
C LEU A 10 4.65 2.80 13.57
N SER A 11 4.40 2.47 12.31
CA SER A 11 4.05 3.45 11.26
C SER A 11 2.91 2.94 10.42
N PRO A 12 1.94 3.79 10.04
CA PRO A 12 1.05 3.46 8.94
C PRO A 12 1.86 3.12 7.68
N ALA A 13 1.45 2.06 7.01
CA ALA A 13 1.99 1.59 5.75
C ALA A 13 0.84 1.04 4.89
N MET A 14 1.11 0.96 3.58
CA MET A 14 0.16 0.45 2.60
C MET A 14 0.84 -0.63 1.77
N ARG A 15 0.06 -1.65 1.37
CA ARG A 15 0.33 -2.51 0.23
C ARG A 15 -0.57 -2.07 -0.91
N ALA A 16 0.01 -1.62 -2.01
CA ALA A 16 -0.73 -1.18 -3.18
C ALA A 16 -1.43 -2.40 -3.81
N GLY A 17 -2.75 -2.33 -3.95
CA GLY A 17 -3.52 -3.27 -4.74
C GLY A 17 -3.33 -3.02 -6.24
N GLY A 18 -4.18 -3.57 -7.08
CA GLY A 18 -4.12 -3.29 -8.51
C GLY A 18 -4.89 -4.25 -9.38
N VAL A 19 -5.00 -3.88 -10.66
CA VAL A 19 -5.45 -4.76 -11.74
C VAL A 19 -4.23 -5.10 -12.57
N LEU A 20 -3.87 -6.38 -12.60
CA LEU A 20 -2.70 -6.89 -13.29
C LEU A 20 -2.95 -7.01 -14.80
N VAL A 21 -1.87 -7.11 -15.58
CA VAL A 21 -1.93 -7.18 -17.05
C VAL A 21 -2.69 -8.42 -17.54
N ASN A 22 -2.65 -9.51 -16.78
CA ASN A 22 -3.37 -10.75 -17.05
C ASN A 22 -4.86 -10.71 -16.62
N GLY A 23 -5.30 -9.62 -15.98
CA GLY A 23 -6.67 -9.46 -15.49
C GLY A 23 -6.89 -9.90 -14.04
N ASP A 24 -5.86 -10.42 -13.38
CA ASP A 24 -5.91 -10.74 -11.95
C ASP A 24 -5.92 -9.46 -11.11
N TYR A 25 -6.29 -9.62 -9.84
CA TYR A 25 -6.37 -8.52 -8.89
C TYR A 25 -5.39 -8.73 -7.74
N GLN A 26 -4.87 -7.62 -7.25
CA GLN A 26 -4.07 -7.51 -6.05
C GLN A 26 -4.85 -6.68 -5.04
N VAL A 27 -5.05 -7.21 -3.83
CA VAL A 27 -5.84 -6.50 -2.82
C VAL A 27 -5.04 -5.39 -2.14
N HIS A 28 -5.61 -4.20 -2.05
CA HIS A 28 -5.03 -3.12 -1.27
C HIS A 28 -5.16 -3.38 0.23
N ARG A 29 -4.11 -3.10 1.00
CA ARG A 29 -4.11 -3.19 2.47
C ARG A 29 -3.48 -1.93 3.06
N ASP A 30 -4.08 -1.37 4.10
CA ASP A 30 -3.33 -0.54 5.05
C ASP A 30 -3.08 -1.33 6.32
N PHE A 31 -1.89 -1.15 6.88
CA PHE A 31 -1.42 -1.87 8.06
C PHE A 31 -0.40 -1.03 8.83
N MET A 32 -0.05 -1.49 10.04
CA MET A 32 1.02 -0.87 10.83
C MET A 32 2.33 -1.62 10.61
N ASP A 33 3.29 -0.98 9.94
CA ASP A 33 4.65 -1.52 9.82
C ASP A 33 5.45 -1.32 11.12
N PHE A 34 6.36 -2.26 11.39
CA PHE A 34 7.27 -2.20 12.52
C PHE A 34 8.46 -1.29 12.18
N VAL A 35 8.72 -0.31 13.03
CA VAL A 35 9.85 0.62 12.87
C VAL A 35 10.90 0.28 13.92
N ILE A 36 12.08 -0.14 13.46
CA ILE A 36 13.22 -0.48 14.31
C ILE A 36 14.36 0.48 13.99
N ASP A 37 14.86 1.19 15.01
CA ASP A 37 15.92 2.21 14.84
C ASP A 37 15.58 3.26 13.78
N GLY A 38 14.31 3.68 13.78
CA GLY A 38 13.77 4.67 12.85
C GLY A 38 13.55 4.17 11.42
N ARG A 39 13.83 2.89 11.13
CA ARG A 39 13.68 2.29 9.80
C ARG A 39 12.53 1.30 9.77
N PRO A 40 11.63 1.37 8.77
CA PRO A 40 10.61 0.34 8.58
C PRO A 40 11.28 -1.02 8.34
N LEU A 41 10.91 -2.04 9.11
CA LEU A 41 11.51 -3.37 9.03
C LEU A 41 11.23 -4.01 7.67
N LEU A 42 10.08 -3.72 7.05
CA LEU A 42 9.77 -4.21 5.70
C LEU A 42 10.82 -3.75 4.68
N HIS A 43 11.45 -2.57 4.87
CA HIS A 43 12.49 -2.07 3.96
C HIS A 43 13.79 -2.87 4.03
N GLN A 44 14.00 -3.63 5.11
CA GLN A 44 15.11 -4.56 5.23
C GLN A 44 14.84 -5.90 4.51
N LEU A 45 13.61 -6.08 3.99
CA LEU A 45 13.11 -7.27 3.30
C LEU A 45 12.76 -6.89 1.84
N SER A 46 13.80 -6.66 1.03
CA SER A 46 13.73 -5.90 -0.24
C SER A 46 12.78 -6.43 -1.31
N ASP A 47 12.37 -7.69 -1.27
CA ASP A 47 11.51 -8.33 -2.28
C ASP A 47 10.18 -8.89 -1.75
N LEU A 48 9.83 -8.53 -0.51
CA LEU A 48 8.68 -9.11 0.16
C LEU A 48 7.38 -8.35 -0.17
N ASP A 49 6.43 -9.03 -0.82
CA ASP A 49 5.02 -8.63 -0.87
C ASP A 49 4.27 -9.26 0.31
N ALA A 50 4.31 -8.59 1.46
CA ALA A 50 3.67 -9.04 2.68
C ALA A 50 3.24 -7.85 3.54
N VAL A 51 2.29 -8.10 4.43
CA VAL A 51 1.73 -7.12 5.36
C VAL A 51 1.83 -7.64 6.79
N SER A 52 1.94 -6.73 7.75
CA SER A 52 1.90 -7.14 9.15
C SER A 52 0.51 -7.68 9.51
N PRO A 53 0.36 -8.54 10.54
CA PRO A 53 -0.94 -8.91 11.09
C PRO A 53 -1.76 -7.74 11.66
N LEU A 54 -1.15 -6.55 11.81
CA LEU A 54 -1.79 -5.32 12.28
C LEU A 54 -2.44 -4.56 11.10
N ALA A 55 -3.22 -5.27 10.28
CA ALA A 55 -3.92 -4.71 9.13
C ALA A 55 -5.26 -4.07 9.53
N ALA A 56 -5.64 -2.95 8.91
CA ALA A 56 -6.81 -2.18 9.34
C ALA A 56 -8.15 -2.76 8.87
N ASP A 57 -8.15 -3.74 7.95
CA ASP A 57 -9.34 -4.46 7.50
C ASP A 57 -9.64 -5.75 8.28
N VAL A 58 -8.80 -6.14 9.24
CA VAL A 58 -9.12 -7.28 10.10
C VAL A 58 -10.17 -6.90 11.17
N PRO A 59 -11.04 -7.82 11.58
CA PRO A 59 -12.04 -7.54 12.62
C PRO A 59 -11.37 -7.05 13.93
N PRO A 60 -11.99 -6.11 14.69
CA PRO A 60 -11.38 -5.55 15.90
C PRO A 60 -10.92 -6.57 16.94
N ALA A 61 -11.67 -7.67 17.10
CA ALA A 61 -11.30 -8.76 18.01
C ALA A 61 -10.04 -9.51 17.54
N VAL A 62 -9.90 -9.72 16.22
CA VAL A 62 -8.70 -10.33 15.63
C VAL A 62 -7.51 -9.39 15.79
N PHE A 63 -7.69 -8.11 15.46
CA PHE A 63 -6.66 -7.08 15.65
C PHE A 63 -6.15 -7.02 17.10
N THR A 64 -7.08 -6.98 18.06
CA THR A 64 -6.76 -7.00 19.51
C THR A 64 -5.97 -8.24 19.90
N ALA A 65 -6.34 -9.41 19.39
CA ALA A 65 -5.62 -10.65 19.66
C ALA A 65 -4.19 -10.63 19.09
N GLN A 66 -3.99 -10.07 17.89
CA GLN A 66 -2.66 -9.89 17.29
C GLN A 66 -1.76 -9.01 18.17
N VAL A 67 -2.27 -7.87 18.63
CA VAL A 67 -1.52 -6.96 19.52
C VAL A 67 -1.16 -7.65 20.84
N ARG A 68 -2.11 -8.34 21.47
CA ARG A 68 -1.85 -9.09 22.73
C ARG A 68 -0.87 -10.25 22.54
N GLY A 69 -0.87 -10.89 21.38
CA GLY A 69 0.14 -11.88 21.00
C GLY A 69 1.54 -11.28 20.99
N LEU A 70 1.73 -10.11 20.37
CA LEU A 70 3.02 -9.40 20.34
C LEU A 70 3.48 -8.91 21.74
N LEU A 71 2.54 -8.70 22.67
CA LEU A 71 2.81 -8.39 24.08
C LEU A 71 3.17 -9.64 24.92
N LEU A 72 3.11 -10.83 24.32
CA LEU A 72 3.30 -12.13 24.97
C LEU A 72 2.29 -12.35 26.12
N GLU A 73 1.05 -11.90 25.93
CA GLU A 73 -0.08 -12.14 26.84
C GLU A 73 -0.89 -13.39 26.46
N ALA A 74 -0.63 -13.95 25.28
CA ALA A 74 -1.16 -15.19 24.77
C ALA A 74 -0.02 -16.08 24.25
N ASP A 75 -0.29 -17.39 24.16
CA ASP A 75 0.66 -18.36 23.61
C ASP A 75 1.03 -18.00 22.16
N ALA A 76 2.23 -18.39 21.77
CA ALA A 76 2.71 -18.16 20.41
C ALA A 76 1.84 -18.89 19.39
N PRO A 77 1.49 -18.24 18.27
CA PRO A 77 0.62 -18.83 17.25
C PRO A 77 1.29 -19.97 16.48
N LEU A 78 2.62 -20.05 16.50
CA LEU A 78 3.40 -21.08 15.84
C LEU A 78 4.30 -21.83 16.83
N PRO A 79 4.69 -23.09 16.52
CA PRO A 79 5.65 -23.83 17.30
C PRO A 79 6.96 -23.04 17.54
N GLN A 80 7.67 -23.40 18.61
CA GLN A 80 8.98 -22.82 18.95
C GLN A 80 8.92 -21.31 19.28
N SER A 81 7.79 -20.85 19.83
CA SER A 81 7.59 -19.45 20.25
C SER A 81 7.70 -18.45 19.09
N ARG A 82 7.26 -18.86 17.89
CA ARG A 82 7.36 -18.04 16.68
C ARG A 82 6.07 -17.27 16.42
N TYR A 83 6.24 -16.05 15.95
CA TYR A 83 5.15 -15.12 15.63
C TYR A 83 5.28 -14.71 14.17
N VAL A 84 4.13 -14.53 13.50
CA VAL A 84 4.08 -13.93 12.16
C VAL A 84 4.35 -12.44 12.30
N ILE A 85 5.40 -11.97 11.63
CA ILE A 85 5.76 -10.56 11.54
C ILE A 85 5.18 -9.96 10.25
N TYR A 86 5.29 -10.68 9.13
CA TYR A 86 4.63 -10.33 7.88
C TYR A 86 4.05 -11.58 7.22
N GLY A 87 2.80 -11.51 6.77
CA GLY A 87 2.10 -12.61 6.12
C GLY A 87 1.60 -12.26 4.72
N CYS A 88 1.15 -13.28 4.00
CA CYS A 88 0.53 -13.13 2.68
C CYS A 88 -0.65 -12.14 2.74
N PRO A 89 -0.66 -11.08 1.92
CA PRO A 89 -1.69 -10.06 1.95
C PRO A 89 -3.04 -10.58 1.44
N GLU A 90 -3.07 -11.70 0.74
CA GLU A 90 -4.27 -12.22 0.08
C GLU A 90 -5.06 -13.22 0.95
N CYS A 91 -4.37 -14.08 1.71
CA CYS A 91 -5.00 -15.20 2.41
C CYS A 91 -4.54 -15.44 3.85
N GLU A 92 -3.51 -14.73 4.33
CA GLU A 92 -2.94 -14.87 5.69
C GLU A 92 -2.44 -16.30 6.03
N SER A 93 -2.44 -17.23 5.06
CA SER A 93 -2.01 -18.61 5.26
C SER A 93 -0.48 -18.71 5.31
N LEU A 94 0.01 -19.49 6.28
CA LEU A 94 1.42 -19.83 6.38
C LEU A 94 1.91 -20.56 5.12
N GLU A 95 1.07 -21.32 4.43
CA GLU A 95 1.46 -22.08 3.22
C GLU A 95 1.85 -21.16 2.05
N CYS A 96 1.25 -19.97 1.95
CA CYS A 96 1.67 -18.95 0.99
C CYS A 96 3.00 -18.29 1.38
N GLY A 97 3.39 -18.45 2.64
CA GLY A 97 4.63 -17.97 3.22
C GLY A 97 4.45 -16.73 4.09
N ALA A 98 5.25 -16.69 5.14
CA ALA A 98 5.29 -15.60 6.09
C ALA A 98 6.73 -15.34 6.56
N VAL A 99 7.05 -14.09 6.87
CA VAL A 99 8.20 -13.76 7.70
C VAL A 99 7.81 -13.91 9.15
N THR A 100 8.56 -14.74 9.85
CA THR A 100 8.29 -15.13 11.23
C THR A 100 9.55 -15.00 12.07
N ALA A 101 9.38 -14.66 13.35
CA ALA A 101 10.48 -14.49 14.30
C ALA A 101 10.13 -15.10 15.65
N VAL A 102 11.15 -15.45 16.43
CA VAL A 102 10.98 -15.78 17.85
C VAL A 102 10.83 -14.48 18.61
N ILE A 103 9.78 -14.36 19.41
CA ILE A 103 9.59 -13.24 20.35
C ILE A 103 9.60 -13.81 21.77
N GLU A 104 10.51 -13.32 22.60
CA GLU A 104 10.65 -13.79 23.98
C GLU A 104 10.86 -12.63 24.95
N ARG A 105 10.48 -12.85 26.22
CA ARG A 105 10.79 -11.92 27.31
C ARG A 105 12.19 -12.19 27.85
N SER A 106 12.94 -11.12 28.09
CA SER A 106 14.26 -11.15 28.74
C SER A 106 14.26 -10.19 29.92
N GLY A 107 13.77 -10.67 31.07
CA GLY A 107 13.43 -9.80 32.20
C GLY A 107 12.19 -8.97 31.87
N ASP A 108 12.28 -7.65 32.01
CA ASP A 108 11.22 -6.73 31.60
C ASP A 108 11.22 -6.41 30.10
N ASP A 109 12.27 -6.80 29.38
CA ASP A 109 12.49 -6.46 27.97
C ASP A 109 11.97 -7.54 27.01
N PHE A 110 11.89 -7.17 25.73
CA PHE A 110 11.50 -8.07 24.64
C PHE A 110 12.66 -8.26 23.69
N VAL A 111 12.83 -9.50 23.20
CA VAL A 111 13.83 -9.86 22.21
C VAL A 111 13.16 -10.48 21.00
N TRP A 112 13.42 -9.92 19.82
CA TRP A 112 13.04 -10.51 18.54
C TRP A 112 14.28 -11.11 17.89
N ARG A 113 14.25 -12.39 17.55
CA ARG A 113 15.40 -13.09 16.95
C ARG A 113 14.98 -14.16 15.95
N ASP A 114 15.98 -14.71 15.27
CA ASP A 114 15.84 -15.84 14.35
C ASP A 114 14.77 -15.59 13.30
N PHE A 115 14.80 -14.44 12.61
CA PHE A 115 13.85 -14.15 11.54
C PHE A 115 14.02 -15.14 10.40
N ALA A 116 12.91 -15.64 9.85
CA ALA A 116 12.97 -16.54 8.70
C ALA A 116 11.73 -16.41 7.82
N TRP A 117 11.87 -16.75 6.55
CA TRP A 117 10.76 -17.07 5.68
C TRP A 117 10.27 -18.50 5.99
N GLN A 118 8.98 -18.64 6.29
CA GLN A 118 8.39 -19.89 6.75
C GLN A 118 7.13 -20.22 5.94
N THR A 119 7.08 -21.42 5.38
CA THR A 119 5.94 -21.96 4.61
C THR A 119 5.35 -23.26 5.20
N SER A 120 5.89 -23.71 6.33
CA SER A 120 5.53 -24.96 7.02
C SER A 120 5.58 -24.76 8.54
N GLU A 121 5.03 -25.69 9.32
CA GLU A 121 5.00 -25.57 10.80
C GLU A 121 6.36 -25.33 11.45
N VAL A 122 7.42 -25.94 10.91
CA VAL A 122 8.79 -25.76 11.36
C VAL A 122 9.55 -24.85 10.40
N ALA A 123 10.30 -23.90 10.95
CA ALA A 123 11.17 -23.01 10.19
C ALA A 123 12.56 -23.63 9.98
N ASP A 124 13.05 -23.57 8.75
CA ASP A 124 14.43 -23.92 8.39
C ASP A 124 15.27 -22.64 8.39
N LEU A 125 15.94 -22.36 9.52
CA LEU A 125 16.74 -21.14 9.70
C LEU A 125 18.00 -21.14 8.83
N ASP A 126 18.59 -22.30 8.55
CA ASP A 126 19.81 -22.37 7.75
C ASP A 126 19.52 -21.95 6.31
N ARG A 127 18.41 -22.45 5.76
CA ARG A 127 18.02 -22.18 4.37
C ARG A 127 17.27 -20.88 4.19
N ASN A 128 16.35 -20.56 5.09
CA ASN A 128 15.38 -19.46 4.92
C ASN A 128 15.52 -18.36 5.99
N GLY A 129 16.58 -18.41 6.81
CA GLY A 129 16.86 -17.38 7.80
C GLY A 129 17.29 -16.07 7.17
N TYR A 130 16.78 -14.97 7.71
CA TYR A 130 17.26 -13.63 7.39
C TYR A 130 18.52 -13.32 8.20
N HIS A 131 19.63 -13.97 7.80
CA HIS A 131 20.94 -13.84 8.44
C HIS A 131 21.45 -12.40 8.30
N GLY A 132 21.31 -11.60 9.35
CA GLY A 132 21.62 -10.16 9.36
C GLY A 132 20.49 -9.28 9.91
N ILE A 133 19.31 -9.85 10.16
CA ILE A 133 18.19 -9.17 10.82
C ILE A 133 18.09 -9.66 12.26
N GLY A 134 18.23 -8.72 13.21
CA GLY A 134 18.24 -9.03 14.63
C GLY A 134 19.50 -9.79 15.09
N PRO A 135 19.54 -10.23 16.36
CA PRO A 135 18.49 -10.07 17.36
C PRO A 135 18.30 -8.59 17.75
N PHE A 136 17.04 -8.19 17.90
CA PHE A 136 16.69 -6.86 18.41
C PHE A 136 16.25 -6.97 19.86
N ARG A 137 16.88 -6.18 20.74
CA ARG A 137 16.49 -6.07 22.15
C ARG A 137 15.79 -4.73 22.36
N PHE A 138 14.54 -4.77 22.81
CA PHE A 138 13.72 -3.59 23.03
C PHE A 138 13.51 -3.34 24.52
N ARG A 139 13.52 -2.07 24.93
CA ARG A 139 13.14 -1.72 26.29
C ARG A 139 11.67 -2.03 26.50
N GLY A 140 11.39 -2.81 27.53
CA GLY A 140 10.03 -3.30 27.81
C GLY A 140 8.95 -2.24 27.92
N ARG A 141 9.29 -1.07 28.48
CA ARG A 141 8.36 0.05 28.61
C ARG A 141 8.01 0.66 27.24
N GLU A 142 9.01 0.97 26.43
CA GLU A 142 8.84 1.60 25.12
C GLU A 142 8.07 0.66 24.16
N TYR A 143 8.45 -0.62 24.15
CA TYR A 143 7.79 -1.67 23.36
C TYR A 143 6.30 -1.81 23.69
N ARG A 144 5.97 -1.94 24.99
CA ARG A 144 4.58 -2.08 25.44
C ARG A 144 3.75 -0.85 25.13
N THR A 145 4.28 0.34 25.45
CA THR A 145 3.57 1.60 25.18
C THR A 145 3.22 1.76 23.69
N ALA A 146 4.15 1.41 22.78
CA ALA A 146 3.87 1.51 21.35
C ALA A 146 2.69 0.61 20.90
N LEU A 147 2.62 -0.62 21.41
CA LEU A 147 1.55 -1.57 21.08
C LEU A 147 0.23 -1.26 21.79
N GLU A 148 0.27 -0.85 23.06
CA GLU A 148 -0.92 -0.49 23.86
C GLU A 148 -1.65 0.73 23.29
N LEU A 149 -0.94 1.66 22.65
CA LEU A 149 -1.56 2.79 21.95
C LEU A 149 -2.50 2.35 20.82
N LEU A 150 -2.23 1.22 20.15
CA LEU A 150 -3.13 0.68 19.13
C LEU A 150 -4.45 0.17 19.72
N LEU A 151 -4.42 -0.38 20.94
CA LEU A 151 -5.62 -0.84 21.63
C LEU A 151 -6.51 0.31 22.07
N ALA A 152 -5.89 1.44 22.47
CA ALA A 152 -6.62 2.65 22.86
C ALA A 152 -7.25 3.38 21.66
N ALA A 153 -6.61 3.33 20.49
CA ALA A 153 -7.11 4.01 19.29
C ALA A 153 -8.34 3.31 18.65
N GLY A 154 -8.51 2.00 18.86
CA GLY A 154 -9.57 1.19 18.23
C GLY A 154 -11.02 1.58 18.58
N ASP A 155 -11.22 2.38 19.63
CA ASP A 155 -12.55 2.84 20.07
C ASP A 155 -12.95 4.21 19.49
N GLU A 156 -12.01 4.99 18.92
CA GLU A 156 -12.23 6.39 18.53
C GLU A 156 -12.09 6.67 17.01
N GLU A 157 -11.54 5.74 16.22
CA GLU A 157 -11.13 6.06 14.85
C GLU A 157 -12.31 6.02 13.84
N PRO A 158 -12.51 7.09 13.04
CA PRO A 158 -13.50 7.07 11.96
C PRO A 158 -13.16 5.96 10.96
N PRO A 159 -14.16 5.38 10.27
CA PRO A 159 -13.95 4.26 9.36
C PRO A 159 -12.86 4.61 8.34
N PRO A 160 -12.05 3.62 7.92
CA PRO A 160 -10.95 3.85 7.01
C PRO A 160 -11.50 4.59 5.79
N ARG A 161 -10.92 5.76 5.48
CA ARG A 161 -11.31 6.62 4.35
C ARG A 161 -10.93 6.00 2.99
N ARG A 162 -11.07 4.69 2.87
CA ARG A 162 -10.91 3.87 1.65
C ARG A 162 -12.15 3.98 0.77
N ARG A 163 -12.77 5.15 0.71
CA ARG A 163 -13.92 5.43 -0.16
C ARG A 163 -13.54 6.50 -1.15
N VAL A 164 -13.91 6.27 -2.39
CA VAL A 164 -13.66 7.16 -3.50
C VAL A 164 -14.98 7.55 -4.12
N LEU A 165 -15.20 8.86 -4.24
CA LEU A 165 -16.35 9.38 -4.98
C LEU A 165 -15.97 9.56 -6.44
N LEU A 166 -16.64 8.84 -7.33
CA LEU A 166 -16.41 8.88 -8.77
C LEU A 166 -17.42 9.83 -9.43
N ILE A 167 -16.92 10.90 -10.04
CA ILE A 167 -17.74 11.92 -10.72
C ILE A 167 -17.50 11.84 -12.22
N GLY A 168 -18.54 11.59 -13.02
CA GLY A 168 -18.37 11.55 -14.48
C GLY A 168 -19.63 11.27 -15.29
N ALA A 169 -19.57 11.62 -16.57
CA ALA A 169 -20.70 11.48 -17.50
C ALA A 169 -20.87 10.07 -18.11
N ARG A 170 -19.84 9.21 -18.02
CA ARG A 170 -19.83 7.88 -18.67
C ARG A 170 -20.07 6.76 -17.66
N VAL A 171 -21.34 6.43 -17.42
CA VAL A 171 -21.76 5.45 -16.42
C VAL A 171 -21.03 4.11 -16.55
N ASP A 172 -20.91 3.56 -17.76
CA ASP A 172 -20.25 2.26 -17.97
C ASP A 172 -18.76 2.25 -17.57
N VAL A 173 -18.06 3.37 -17.81
CA VAL A 173 -16.64 3.49 -17.42
C VAL A 173 -16.53 3.57 -15.90
N LEU A 174 -17.41 4.36 -15.26
CA LEU A 174 -17.42 4.51 -13.80
C LEU A 174 -17.84 3.21 -13.11
N ALA A 175 -18.81 2.48 -13.64
CA ALA A 175 -19.25 1.20 -13.11
C ALA A 175 -18.13 0.15 -13.14
N LYS A 176 -17.39 0.07 -14.26
CA LYS A 176 -16.21 -0.80 -14.38
C LYS A 176 -15.10 -0.40 -13.41
N LEU A 177 -14.85 0.89 -13.26
CA LEU A 177 -13.86 1.39 -12.30
C LEU A 177 -14.26 1.09 -10.86
N ALA A 178 -15.51 1.36 -10.47
CA ALA A 178 -16.02 1.07 -9.15
C ALA A 178 -15.95 -0.42 -8.82
N ALA A 179 -16.29 -1.29 -9.78
CA ALA A 179 -16.14 -2.73 -9.61
C ALA A 179 -14.68 -3.12 -9.36
N ALA A 180 -13.75 -2.62 -10.17
CA ALA A 180 -12.32 -2.91 -10.00
C ALA A 180 -11.77 -2.41 -8.65
N LEU A 181 -12.15 -1.21 -8.22
CA LEU A 181 -11.76 -0.67 -6.91
C LEU A 181 -12.28 -1.53 -5.76
N ARG A 182 -13.55 -1.96 -5.82
CA ARG A 182 -14.14 -2.81 -4.77
C ARG A 182 -13.48 -4.18 -4.72
N THR A 183 -13.10 -4.75 -5.86
CA THR A 183 -12.35 -6.02 -5.91
C THR A 183 -10.99 -5.91 -5.20
N ILE A 184 -10.35 -4.75 -5.23
CA ILE A 184 -9.10 -4.51 -4.51
C ILE A 184 -9.31 -3.93 -3.10
N ASN A 185 -10.51 -4.03 -2.52
CA ASN A 185 -10.86 -3.53 -1.18
C ASN A 185 -10.87 -1.99 -1.02
N ILE A 186 -11.11 -1.26 -2.12
CA ILE A 186 -11.38 0.18 -2.10
C ILE A 186 -12.86 0.42 -2.39
N GLY A 187 -13.57 1.01 -1.42
CA GLY A 187 -14.95 1.45 -1.59
C GLY A 187 -15.06 2.52 -2.67
N ALA A 188 -16.09 2.42 -3.50
CA ALA A 188 -16.31 3.35 -4.60
C ALA A 188 -17.80 3.63 -4.78
N ASP A 189 -18.14 4.90 -4.85
CA ASP A 189 -19.51 5.39 -5.08
C ASP A 189 -19.53 6.29 -6.31
N ILE A 190 -20.64 6.29 -7.04
CA ILE A 190 -20.77 7.02 -8.30
C ILE A 190 -21.87 8.06 -8.14
N THR A 191 -21.58 9.31 -8.49
CA THR A 191 -22.57 10.39 -8.53
C THR A 191 -22.27 11.40 -9.63
N GLY A 192 -23.30 12.15 -10.04
CA GLY A 192 -23.16 13.25 -11.01
C GLY A 192 -22.67 14.55 -10.36
N ASP A 193 -22.97 14.75 -9.08
CA ASP A 193 -22.54 15.89 -8.27
C ASP A 193 -22.53 15.52 -6.77
N ALA A 194 -22.05 16.43 -5.92
CA ALA A 194 -22.03 16.29 -4.47
C ALA A 194 -23.06 17.23 -3.78
N ALA A 195 -24.01 17.77 -4.53
CA ALA A 195 -24.97 18.72 -3.98
C ALA A 195 -25.96 18.02 -3.06
N GLY A 196 -26.14 18.54 -1.84
CA GLY A 196 -27.08 17.98 -0.86
C GLY A 196 -26.60 16.71 -0.16
N VAL A 197 -25.36 16.26 -0.41
CA VAL A 197 -24.74 15.19 0.39
C VAL A 197 -24.37 15.75 1.76
N PRO A 198 -24.75 15.09 2.86
CA PRO A 198 -24.44 15.57 4.20
C PRO A 198 -22.93 15.67 4.48
N PRO A 199 -22.45 16.68 5.21
CA PRO A 199 -21.03 16.85 5.52
C PRO A 199 -20.36 15.62 6.17
N GLU A 200 -21.09 14.89 7.01
CA GLU A 200 -20.62 13.66 7.65
C GLU A 200 -20.35 12.53 6.65
N GLU A 201 -21.13 12.44 5.58
CA GLU A 201 -20.91 11.45 4.53
C GLU A 201 -19.72 11.85 3.65
N LEU A 202 -19.59 13.15 3.34
CA LEU A 202 -18.45 13.67 2.57
C LEU A 202 -17.11 13.41 3.28
N ARG A 203 -17.09 13.51 4.62
CA ARG A 203 -15.90 13.22 5.45
C ARG A 203 -15.47 11.75 5.44
N ALA A 204 -16.28 10.85 4.90
CA ALA A 204 -15.94 9.43 4.78
C ALA A 204 -15.08 9.12 3.54
N TYR A 205 -15.00 10.01 2.55
CA TYR A 205 -14.22 9.80 1.33
C TYR A 205 -12.79 10.29 1.50
N GLY A 206 -11.82 9.47 1.09
CA GLY A 206 -10.40 9.83 1.05
C GLY A 206 -9.97 10.45 -0.28
N ALA A 207 -10.72 10.19 -1.36
CA ALA A 207 -10.49 10.79 -2.66
C ALA A 207 -11.78 11.06 -3.46
N VAL A 208 -11.71 12.02 -4.38
CA VAL A 208 -12.72 12.27 -5.43
C VAL A 208 -12.03 12.15 -6.78
N ALA A 209 -12.52 11.28 -7.65
CA ALA A 209 -11.98 11.12 -9.00
C ALA A 209 -12.93 11.71 -10.04
N PHE A 210 -12.44 12.68 -10.81
CA PHE A 210 -13.17 13.31 -11.90
C PHE A 210 -12.87 12.62 -13.23
N GLY A 211 -13.92 12.26 -13.96
CA GLY A 211 -13.83 11.92 -15.36
C GLY A 211 -13.39 13.11 -16.20
N ARG A 212 -12.63 12.85 -17.28
CA ARG A 212 -12.08 13.88 -18.18
C ARG A 212 -13.14 14.79 -18.82
N ALA A 213 -14.36 14.30 -18.98
CA ALA A 213 -15.47 15.04 -19.61
C ALA A 213 -16.28 15.90 -18.61
N VAL A 214 -15.96 15.87 -17.31
CA VAL A 214 -16.63 16.70 -16.30
C VAL A 214 -16.17 18.14 -16.46
N ASP A 215 -17.12 19.06 -16.60
CA ASP A 215 -16.84 20.49 -16.74
C ASP A 215 -16.34 21.13 -15.42
N GLU A 216 -15.75 22.32 -15.55
CA GLU A 216 -15.14 23.03 -14.42
C GLU A 216 -16.17 23.52 -13.40
N ARG A 217 -17.42 23.75 -13.81
CA ARG A 217 -18.47 24.19 -12.89
C ARG A 217 -18.85 23.07 -11.93
N VAL A 218 -19.02 21.85 -12.43
CA VAL A 218 -19.27 20.67 -11.60
C VAL A 218 -18.08 20.38 -10.69
N ARG A 219 -16.85 20.44 -11.23
CA ARG A 219 -15.61 20.29 -10.44
C ARG A 219 -15.54 21.29 -9.29
N ALA A 220 -15.77 22.57 -9.56
CA ALA A 220 -15.76 23.63 -8.55
C ALA A 220 -16.85 23.42 -7.49
N SER A 221 -18.07 23.03 -7.91
CA SER A 221 -19.17 22.75 -6.98
C SER A 221 -18.86 21.58 -6.04
N VAL A 222 -18.27 20.50 -6.56
CA VAL A 222 -17.87 19.35 -5.74
C VAL A 222 -16.75 19.75 -4.78
N ARG A 223 -15.74 20.51 -5.25
CA ARG A 223 -14.68 21.03 -4.38
C ARG A 223 -15.23 21.87 -3.23
N GLN A 224 -16.14 22.78 -3.54
CA GLN A 224 -16.79 23.64 -2.55
C GLN A 224 -17.58 22.82 -1.51
N ALA A 225 -18.28 21.76 -1.91
CA ALA A 225 -19.04 20.92 -0.99
C ALA A 225 -18.12 20.20 0.02
N PHE A 226 -17.01 19.62 -0.46
CA PHE A 226 -16.03 18.95 0.39
C PHE A 226 -15.25 19.93 1.30
N GLU A 227 -14.90 21.10 0.79
CA GLU A 227 -14.29 22.18 1.57
C GLU A 227 -15.23 22.65 2.68
N GLY A 228 -16.51 22.90 2.35
CA GLY A 228 -17.53 23.28 3.32
C GLY A 228 -17.82 22.20 4.38
N ALA A 229 -17.56 20.93 4.06
CA ALA A 229 -17.66 19.81 5.00
C ALA A 229 -16.42 19.62 5.89
N GLY A 230 -15.32 20.33 5.63
CA GLY A 230 -14.04 20.15 6.31
C GLY A 230 -13.42 18.76 6.07
N ALA A 231 -13.66 18.18 4.89
CA ALA A 231 -13.14 16.87 4.54
C ALA A 231 -11.69 16.95 4.03
N ASP A 232 -10.80 16.12 4.57
CA ASP A 232 -9.45 15.92 4.01
C ASP A 232 -9.52 14.90 2.87
N VAL A 233 -9.64 15.42 1.66
CA VAL A 233 -9.86 14.65 0.44
C VAL A 233 -8.85 15.02 -0.65
N VAL A 234 -8.36 14.03 -1.38
CA VAL A 234 -7.51 14.26 -2.55
C VAL A 234 -8.36 14.24 -3.82
N TYR A 235 -8.13 15.19 -4.72
CA TYR A 235 -8.82 15.24 -6.01
C TYR A 235 -7.94 14.63 -7.11
N VAL A 236 -8.51 13.69 -7.85
CA VAL A 236 -7.83 12.97 -8.93
C VAL A 236 -8.48 13.31 -10.26
N ASP A 237 -7.69 13.83 -11.18
CA ASP A 237 -8.10 13.99 -12.57
C ASP A 237 -7.75 12.74 -13.37
N GLY A 238 -8.78 12.01 -13.81
CA GLY A 238 -8.58 10.77 -14.57
C GLY A 238 -7.86 11.06 -15.90
N LEU A 239 -6.66 10.48 -16.08
CA LEU A 239 -5.81 10.72 -17.24
C LEU A 239 -6.45 10.20 -18.54
N ALA A 240 -6.99 8.98 -18.48
CA ALA A 240 -7.63 8.32 -19.60
C ALA A 240 -8.64 7.27 -19.10
N PRO A 241 -9.66 6.90 -19.89
CA PRO A 241 -10.65 5.88 -19.54
C PRO A 241 -10.08 4.45 -19.63
N ILE A 242 -8.96 4.21 -18.93
CA ILE A 242 -8.24 2.93 -18.85
C ILE A 242 -8.34 2.47 -17.40
N THR A 243 -9.11 1.43 -17.11
CA THR A 243 -9.41 1.03 -15.73
C THR A 243 -8.15 0.77 -14.88
N PRO A 244 -7.15 -0.01 -15.32
CA PRO A 244 -5.95 -0.23 -14.51
C PRO A 244 -5.14 1.04 -14.22
N LEU A 245 -5.13 2.00 -15.15
CA LEU A 245 -4.48 3.31 -14.95
C LEU A 245 -5.24 4.16 -13.93
N LEU A 246 -6.58 4.21 -14.04
CA LEU A 246 -7.41 4.98 -13.12
C LEU A 246 -7.36 4.40 -11.70
N VAL A 247 -7.34 3.07 -11.56
CA VAL A 247 -7.09 2.39 -10.29
C VAL A 247 -5.74 2.83 -9.72
N ALA A 248 -4.66 2.73 -10.50
CA ALA A 248 -3.32 3.15 -10.07
C ALA A 248 -3.26 4.64 -9.66
N GLN A 249 -3.96 5.54 -10.36
CA GLN A 249 -4.04 6.96 -10.00
C GLN A 249 -4.73 7.17 -8.65
N ILE A 250 -5.82 6.45 -8.42
CA ILE A 250 -6.63 6.56 -7.20
C ILE A 250 -5.85 5.99 -6.02
N GLU A 251 -5.21 4.84 -6.18
CA GLU A 251 -4.35 4.25 -5.15
C GLU A 251 -3.19 5.19 -4.77
N ALA A 252 -2.50 5.75 -5.76
CA ALA A 252 -1.44 6.73 -5.52
C ALA A 252 -1.93 7.97 -4.75
N ALA A 253 -3.18 8.38 -4.97
CA ALA A 253 -3.80 9.51 -4.29
C ALA A 253 -4.28 9.18 -2.86
N LEU A 254 -4.66 7.93 -2.61
CA LEU A 254 -5.03 7.44 -1.28
C LEU A 254 -3.80 7.17 -0.40
N ASP A 255 -2.60 7.07 -0.99
CA ASP A 255 -1.36 6.93 -0.25
C ASP A 255 -1.05 8.17 0.60
N ARG A 256 -1.25 8.02 1.91
CA ARG A 256 -0.95 9.01 2.95
C ARG A 256 0.37 8.74 3.67
N SER A 257 1.16 7.74 3.27
CA SER A 257 2.46 7.49 3.88
C SER A 257 3.38 8.71 3.70
N PRO A 258 4.19 9.08 4.71
CA PRO A 258 5.13 10.18 4.59
C PRO A 258 6.08 9.97 3.39
N PRO A 259 6.38 11.01 2.59
CA PRO A 259 7.22 10.87 1.40
C PRO A 259 8.58 10.19 1.67
N GLU A 260 9.19 10.47 2.82
CA GLU A 260 10.46 9.89 3.27
C GLU A 260 10.39 8.37 3.50
N ARG A 261 9.19 7.83 3.72
CA ARG A 261 8.94 6.40 3.95
C ARG A 261 8.49 5.66 2.69
N ARG A 262 8.23 6.36 1.58
CA ARG A 262 7.82 5.72 0.33
C ARG A 262 9.03 5.16 -0.40
N ARG A 263 8.98 3.88 -0.79
CA ARG A 263 10.04 3.27 -1.61
C ARG A 263 10.09 3.90 -3.00
N LEU A 264 8.92 4.09 -3.61
CA LEU A 264 8.76 4.69 -4.93
C LEU A 264 8.45 6.18 -4.75
N ALA A 265 9.45 7.04 -4.99
CA ALA A 265 9.35 8.47 -4.69
C ALA A 265 8.92 9.32 -5.89
N ARG A 266 9.32 8.94 -7.12
CA ARG A 266 8.99 9.71 -8.33
C ARG A 266 8.88 8.81 -9.55
N LEU A 267 7.96 9.17 -10.43
CA LEU A 267 7.84 8.65 -11.79
C LEU A 267 7.65 9.83 -12.76
N ALA A 268 8.42 9.86 -13.83
CA ALA A 268 8.17 10.73 -14.98
C ALA A 268 8.43 9.95 -16.27
N ALA A 269 7.73 10.29 -17.36
CA ALA A 269 7.93 9.66 -18.66
C ALA A 269 8.08 10.74 -19.74
N ARG A 270 9.26 10.80 -20.37
CA ARG A 270 9.60 11.82 -21.37
C ARG A 270 10.53 11.25 -22.43
N ARG A 271 10.39 11.67 -23.68
CA ARG A 271 11.34 11.35 -24.77
C ARG A 271 11.67 9.86 -24.94
N GLY A 272 10.72 8.97 -24.62
CA GLY A 272 10.92 7.52 -24.71
C GLY A 272 11.70 6.89 -23.55
N GLU A 273 11.86 7.59 -22.43
CA GLU A 273 12.41 7.05 -21.20
C GLU A 273 11.43 7.26 -20.04
N ALA A 274 11.43 6.33 -19.07
CA ALA A 274 10.83 6.52 -17.77
C ALA A 274 11.91 6.77 -16.72
N ASP A 275 11.82 7.93 -16.06
CA ASP A 275 12.63 8.29 -14.90
C ASP A 275 11.91 7.79 -13.64
N VAL A 276 12.54 6.85 -12.93
CA VAL A 276 12.03 6.28 -11.68
C VAL A 276 12.98 6.61 -10.55
N VAL A 277 12.47 7.14 -9.44
CA VAL A 277 13.27 7.39 -8.23
C VAL A 277 12.82 6.47 -7.12
N VAL A 278 13.78 5.70 -6.59
CA VAL A 278 13.58 4.73 -5.53
C VAL A 278 14.43 5.08 -4.30
N THR A 279 13.89 4.98 -3.09
CA THR A 279 14.56 5.37 -1.83
C THR A 279 15.16 4.20 -1.05
N SER A 280 14.75 2.97 -1.37
CA SER A 280 15.21 1.73 -0.75
C SER A 280 15.12 0.60 -1.77
N THR A 281 16.03 -0.37 -1.72
CA THR A 281 16.05 -1.49 -2.66
C THR A 281 14.68 -2.18 -2.72
N CYS A 282 14.09 -2.24 -3.92
CA CYS A 282 12.81 -2.89 -4.12
C CYS A 282 12.60 -3.37 -5.55
N ARG A 283 11.75 -4.39 -5.71
CA ARG A 283 11.23 -4.77 -7.02
C ARG A 283 10.25 -3.73 -7.54
N VAL A 284 10.48 -3.26 -8.77
CA VAL A 284 9.63 -2.30 -9.48
C VAL A 284 9.13 -2.94 -10.77
N GLN A 285 7.82 -2.87 -11.00
CA GLN A 285 7.19 -3.20 -12.26
C GLN A 285 6.75 -1.93 -12.98
N LEU A 286 7.11 -1.76 -14.25
CA LEU A 286 6.65 -0.66 -15.10
C LEU A 286 5.76 -1.19 -16.22
N ILE A 287 4.54 -0.66 -16.29
CA ILE A 287 3.56 -0.99 -17.31
C ILE A 287 3.22 0.27 -18.09
N ALA A 288 3.34 0.21 -19.42
CA ALA A 288 2.88 1.25 -20.32
C ALA A 288 1.47 0.94 -20.85
N TYR A 289 0.60 1.94 -20.76
CA TYR A 289 -0.74 1.94 -21.35
C TYR A 289 -0.82 2.94 -22.49
N ARG A 290 -1.47 2.55 -23.58
CA ARG A 290 -1.63 3.40 -24.77
C ARG A 290 -3.05 3.34 -25.30
N LEU A 291 -3.61 4.48 -25.66
CA LEU A 291 -4.85 4.56 -26.44
C LEU A 291 -4.53 4.80 -27.91
N ASP A 292 -5.07 3.94 -28.76
CA ASP A 292 -5.05 4.18 -30.20
C ASP A 292 -6.18 5.13 -30.63
N ARG A 293 -6.23 5.44 -31.94
CA ARG A 293 -7.22 6.36 -32.52
C ARG A 293 -8.66 5.85 -32.41
N LEU A 294 -8.86 4.55 -32.16
CA LEU A 294 -10.16 3.92 -31.95
C LEU A 294 -10.48 3.74 -30.46
N TYR A 295 -9.73 4.39 -29.57
CA TYR A 295 -9.84 4.28 -28.12
C TYR A 295 -9.66 2.86 -27.58
N ARG A 296 -8.92 2.00 -28.30
CA ARG A 296 -8.54 0.68 -27.77
C ARG A 296 -7.29 0.83 -26.91
N THR A 297 -7.33 0.20 -25.74
CA THR A 297 -6.20 0.14 -24.82
C THR A 297 -5.21 -0.93 -25.27
N HIS A 298 -3.94 -0.55 -25.35
CA HIS A 298 -2.81 -1.45 -25.52
C HIS A 298 -1.98 -1.39 -24.24
N THR A 299 -1.54 -2.55 -23.76
CA THR A 299 -0.77 -2.69 -22.52
C THR A 299 0.55 -3.39 -22.83
N GLN A 300 1.64 -2.92 -22.24
CA GLN A 300 2.97 -3.50 -22.38
C GLN A 300 3.71 -3.41 -21.05
N GLU A 301 4.19 -4.53 -20.53
CA GLU A 301 5.20 -4.52 -19.46
C GLU A 301 6.53 -4.10 -20.06
N VAL A 302 7.13 -3.06 -19.48
CA VAL A 302 8.36 -2.44 -19.99
C VAL A 302 9.56 -2.80 -19.13
N PHE A 303 9.33 -3.06 -17.85
CA PHE A 303 10.36 -3.46 -16.91
C PHE A 303 9.73 -4.22 -15.74
N ASP A 304 10.41 -5.25 -15.27
CA ASP A 304 10.14 -5.93 -14.00
C ASP A 304 11.49 -6.40 -13.43
N GLY A 305 11.88 -5.82 -12.29
CA GLY A 305 13.18 -6.11 -11.68
C GLY A 305 13.46 -5.32 -10.41
N VAL A 306 14.53 -5.68 -9.72
CA VAL A 306 14.97 -5.00 -8.49
C VAL A 306 15.79 -3.77 -8.84
N LEU A 307 15.46 -2.64 -8.21
CA LEU A 307 16.18 -1.37 -8.32
C LEU A 307 16.80 -1.00 -6.98
N GLU A 308 18.08 -0.61 -7.01
CA GLU A 308 18.78 -0.04 -5.85
C GLU A 308 18.29 1.40 -5.56
N PRO A 309 18.58 1.97 -4.38
CA PRO A 309 18.25 3.36 -4.09
C PRO A 309 18.91 4.33 -5.09
N GLY A 310 18.13 5.25 -5.66
CA GLY A 310 18.62 6.23 -6.62
C GLY A 310 17.63 6.55 -7.74
N GLU A 311 18.14 7.28 -8.73
CA GLU A 311 17.41 7.57 -9.97
C GLU A 311 17.77 6.56 -11.06
N HIS A 312 16.74 6.02 -11.71
CA HIS A 312 16.85 5.00 -12.75
C HIS A 312 16.18 5.49 -14.03
N ARG A 313 16.86 5.28 -15.16
CA ARG A 313 16.32 5.58 -16.49
C ARG A 313 16.05 4.30 -17.23
N ILE A 314 14.78 4.07 -17.53
CA ILE A 314 14.29 2.83 -18.13
C ILE A 314 13.83 3.15 -19.56
N PRO A 315 14.44 2.54 -20.59
CA PRO A 315 14.07 2.80 -21.97
C PRO A 315 12.65 2.27 -22.26
N LEU A 316 11.85 3.07 -22.96
CA LEU A 316 10.51 2.71 -23.39
C LEU A 316 10.52 2.41 -24.89
N ASP A 317 10.01 1.24 -25.28
CA ASP A 317 9.89 0.85 -26.69
C ASP A 317 9.08 1.89 -27.49
N GLY A 318 9.49 2.19 -28.73
CA GLY A 318 8.78 3.05 -29.66
C GLY A 318 7.34 2.65 -29.96
N ARG A 319 6.91 1.42 -29.61
CA ARG A 319 5.49 1.02 -29.62
C ARG A 319 4.72 1.55 -28.40
N ALA A 320 5.35 1.58 -27.23
CA ALA A 320 4.78 2.08 -25.98
C ALA A 320 4.60 3.60 -26.00
N THR A 321 5.37 4.31 -26.83
CA THR A 321 5.42 5.78 -26.86
C THR A 321 4.54 6.43 -27.94
N LYS A 322 3.67 5.68 -28.65
CA LYS A 322 2.84 6.28 -29.72
C LYS A 322 1.52 6.87 -29.21
N GLY A 323 1.24 8.14 -29.52
CA GLY A 323 -0.07 8.74 -29.26
C GLY A 323 -0.28 9.08 -27.78
N GLN A 324 -1.49 8.87 -27.24
CA GLN A 324 -1.75 9.07 -25.81
C GLN A 324 -1.26 7.86 -25.03
N SER A 325 -0.10 8.02 -24.38
CA SER A 325 0.56 6.98 -23.61
C SER A 325 0.74 7.40 -22.15
N PHE A 326 0.71 6.42 -21.26
CA PHE A 326 0.82 6.57 -19.82
C PHE A 326 1.71 5.45 -19.28
N VAL A 327 2.43 5.71 -18.20
CA VAL A 327 3.26 4.72 -17.51
C VAL A 327 2.78 4.60 -16.07
N VAL A 328 2.69 3.38 -15.59
CA VAL A 328 2.43 3.04 -14.20
C VAL A 328 3.64 2.31 -13.66
N ALA A 329 4.20 2.79 -12.56
CA ALA A 329 5.24 2.09 -11.81
C ALA A 329 4.64 1.56 -10.51
N ARG A 330 4.85 0.28 -10.23
CA ARG A 330 4.34 -0.43 -9.04
C ARG A 330 5.47 -1.06 -8.26
N THR A 331 5.33 -1.02 -6.95
CA THR A 331 6.08 -1.78 -5.95
C THR A 331 5.07 -2.35 -4.96
N ALA A 332 5.45 -3.30 -4.11
CA ALA A 332 4.53 -3.85 -3.10
C ALA A 332 3.88 -2.74 -2.25
N GLY A 333 4.63 -1.70 -1.87
CA GLY A 333 4.14 -0.65 -0.97
C GLY A 333 3.63 0.64 -1.62
N ALA A 334 3.74 0.79 -2.95
CA ALA A 334 3.43 2.07 -3.61
C ALA A 334 3.19 1.91 -5.10
N VAL A 335 2.37 2.82 -5.66
CA VAL A 335 2.14 2.96 -7.10
C VAL A 335 2.23 4.43 -7.49
N LEU A 336 2.84 4.70 -8.64
CA LEU A 336 2.85 6.02 -9.27
C LEU A 336 2.40 5.92 -10.72
N THR A 337 1.84 7.01 -11.23
CA THR A 337 1.40 7.13 -12.63
C THR A 337 1.97 8.39 -13.24
N ALA A 338 2.30 8.34 -14.53
CA ALA A 338 2.74 9.50 -15.28
C ALA A 338 2.18 9.48 -16.71
N PRO A 339 1.63 10.61 -17.21
CA PRO A 339 1.42 10.76 -18.64
C PRO A 339 2.77 10.85 -19.35
N MET A 340 2.83 10.29 -20.56
CA MET A 340 4.00 10.42 -21.41
C MET A 340 3.96 11.76 -22.14
N ILE A 341 4.99 12.57 -21.94
CA ILE A 341 5.17 13.85 -22.63
C ILE A 341 6.10 13.63 -23.81
N HIS A 342 5.59 13.90 -25.01
CA HIS A 342 6.31 13.77 -26.29
C HIS A 342 7.13 15.01 -26.61
#